data_AF-S6TR43-F1
#
_entry.id   AF-S6TR43-F1
#
_cell.length_a   1.000
_cell.length_b   1.000
_cell.length_c   1.000
_cell.angle_alpha   90.00
_cell.angle_beta   90.00
_cell.angle_gamma   90.00
#
_symmetry.space_group_name_H-M   'P 1'
#
loop_
_entity.id
_entity.type
_entity.pdbx_description
1 polymer ?
#
loop_
_entity_poly.entity_id
_entity_poly.type
_entity_poly.pdbx_seq_one_letter_code
_entity_poly.pdbx_strand_id
1 'polypeptide(L)'
;GLVPANRRASAVALMFTGLTLANVLGVPLGTALGQYAGWRSTFWAVTVIGVIALIGLIRYLPTNRNEEKLDMRAELAALKGAGIWLSLTMTALFSASMFTLFTYIAPLLGEVTGVSPQGVTWTLLLIGLGLTAGNVIGGKMADRRVSTTLITVFV
;
A
#
# COMPACT_ATOMS: atom_id res chain seq x y z
N GLY A 1 6.38 27.92 2.09
CA GLY A 1 6.22 26.44 2.02
C GLY A 1 7.07 25.77 3.09
N LEU A 2 6.78 24.52 3.49
CA LEU A 2 7.52 23.81 4.56
C LEU A 2 9.01 23.65 4.26
N VAL A 3 9.36 23.61 2.97
CA VAL A 3 10.69 23.32 2.47
C VAL A 3 10.98 24.24 1.27
N PRO A 4 12.23 24.70 1.09
CA PRO A 4 12.65 25.42 -0.12
C PRO A 4 12.26 24.69 -1.41
N ALA A 5 11.94 25.42 -2.48
CA ALA A 5 11.45 24.83 -3.74
C ALA A 5 12.39 23.76 -4.32
N ASN A 6 13.70 24.00 -4.23
CA ASN A 6 14.76 23.09 -4.66
C ASN A 6 14.94 21.83 -3.79
N ARG A 7 14.20 21.71 -2.67
CA ARG A 7 14.27 20.57 -1.74
C ARG A 7 12.93 19.84 -1.58
N ARG A 8 11.88 20.23 -2.33
CA ARG A 8 10.57 19.56 -2.26
C ARG A 8 10.65 18.07 -2.60
N ALA A 9 11.38 17.72 -3.65
CA ALA A 9 11.58 16.32 -4.03
C ALA A 9 12.28 15.52 -2.92
N SER A 10 13.29 16.09 -2.27
CA SER A 10 13.99 15.44 -1.15
C SER A 10 13.10 15.27 0.08
N ALA A 11 12.23 16.24 0.37
CA ALA A 11 11.27 16.13 1.47
C ALA A 11 10.25 15.02 1.22
N VAL A 12 9.74 14.92 -0.01
CA VAL A 12 8.86 13.83 -0.43
C VAL A 12 9.59 12.48 -0.36
N ALA A 13 10.82 12.40 -0.86
CA ALA A 13 11.64 11.19 -0.76
C ALA A 13 11.83 10.75 0.70
N LEU A 14 12.11 11.68 1.62
CA LEU A 14 12.24 11.38 3.05
C LEU A 14 10.95 10.83 3.65
N MET A 15 9.77 11.35 3.26
CA MET A 15 8.48 10.79 3.68
C MET A 15 8.32 9.34 3.20
N PHE A 16 8.66 9.05 1.94
CA PHE A 16 8.62 7.69 1.39
C PHE A 16 9.63 6.77 2.08
N THR A 17 10.84 7.25 2.38
CA THR A 17 11.82 6.48 3.16
C THR A 17 11.28 6.10 4.53
N GLY A 18 10.59 7.01 5.21
CA GLY A 18 9.90 6.72 6.47
C GLY A 18 8.84 5.62 6.33
N LEU A 19 8.03 5.67 5.27
CA LEU A 19 7.03 4.64 4.96
C LEU A 19 7.69 3.27 4.68
N THR A 20 8.76 3.23 3.90
CA THR A 20 9.50 2.01 3.62
C THR A 20 10.10 1.41 4.90
N LEU A 21 10.74 2.22 5.74
CA LEU A 21 11.30 1.77 7.01
C LEU A 21 10.21 1.25 7.96
N ALA A 22 9.05 1.90 7.99
CA ALA A 22 7.91 1.44 8.77
C ALA A 22 7.45 0.04 8.35
N ASN A 23 7.40 -0.25 7.05
CA ASN A 23 7.05 -1.60 6.57
C ASN A 23 8.12 -2.64 6.89
N VAL A 24 9.40 -2.31 6.68
CA VAL A 24 10.53 -3.25 6.86
C VAL A 24 10.77 -3.56 8.34
N LEU A 25 10.72 -2.55 9.21
CA LEU A 25 11.05 -2.69 10.63
C LEU A 25 9.81 -2.80 11.52
N GLY A 26 8.74 -2.10 11.18
CA GLY A 26 7.54 -2.02 12.02
C GLY A 26 6.84 -3.37 12.17
N VAL A 27 6.74 -4.18 11.11
CA VAL A 27 6.09 -5.50 11.18
C VAL A 27 6.88 -6.50 12.03
N PRO A 28 8.20 -6.71 11.83
CA PRO A 28 8.98 -7.60 12.70
C PRO A 28 9.02 -7.14 14.15
N LEU A 29 9.25 -5.84 14.41
CA LEU A 29 9.29 -5.30 15.77
C LEU A 29 7.93 -5.39 16.46
N GLY A 30 6.85 -5.06 15.73
CA GLY A 30 5.49 -5.16 16.25
C GLY A 30 5.07 -6.60 16.54
N THR A 31 5.51 -7.55 15.71
CA THR A 31 5.29 -8.99 15.94
C THR A 31 6.10 -9.47 17.14
N ALA A 32 7.40 -9.16 17.23
CA ALA A 32 8.24 -9.54 18.36
C ALA A 32 7.68 -9.00 19.67
N LEU A 33 7.33 -7.72 19.70
CA LEU A 33 6.68 -7.09 20.86
C LEU A 33 5.35 -7.77 21.21
N GLY A 34 4.54 -8.09 20.21
CA GLY A 34 3.28 -8.82 20.38
C GLY A 34 3.46 -10.22 20.95
N GLN A 35 4.56 -10.91 20.60
CA GLN A 35 4.89 -12.24 21.14
C GLN A 35 5.37 -12.16 22.60
N TYR A 36 6.22 -11.17 22.94
CA TYR A 36 6.79 -11.06 24.29
C TYR A 36 5.85 -10.41 25.32
N ALA A 37 5.07 -9.42 24.91
CA ALA A 37 4.27 -8.58 25.81
C ALA A 37 2.78 -8.56 25.44
N GLY A 38 2.35 -9.42 24.51
CA GLY A 38 0.98 -9.53 24.05
C GLY A 38 0.60 -8.48 23.00
N TRP A 39 -0.35 -8.81 22.12
CA TRP A 39 -0.74 -7.97 20.98
C TRP A 39 -1.17 -6.54 21.35
N ARG A 40 -1.73 -6.32 22.55
CA ARG A 40 -2.15 -4.99 23.03
C ARG A 40 -0.98 -4.04 23.21
N SER A 41 0.21 -4.56 23.57
CA SER A 41 1.42 -3.74 23.75
C SER A 41 1.88 -3.09 22.44
N THR A 42 1.74 -3.78 21.31
CA THR A 42 2.03 -3.24 19.98
C THR A 42 1.15 -2.04 19.65
N PHE A 43 -0.15 -2.10 19.98
CA PHE A 43 -1.07 -0.96 19.82
C PHE A 43 -0.68 0.23 20.69
N TRP A 44 -0.29 -0.01 21.94
CA TRP A 44 0.20 1.06 22.81
C TRP A 44 1.48 1.71 22.27
N ALA A 45 2.43 0.92 21.79
CA ALA A 45 3.67 1.44 21.19
C ALA A 45 3.38 2.33 19.97
N VAL A 46 2.51 1.87 19.06
CA VAL A 46 2.09 2.65 17.89
C VAL A 46 1.37 3.94 18.32
N THR A 47 0.52 3.86 19.35
CA THR A 47 -0.20 5.02 19.89
C THR A 47 0.77 6.07 20.42
N VAL A 48 1.79 5.66 21.19
CA VAL A 48 2.81 6.56 21.73
C VAL A 48 3.58 7.26 20.60
N ILE A 49 4.00 6.52 19.58
CA ILE A 49 4.67 7.09 18.39
C ILE A 49 3.76 8.12 17.70
N GLY A 50 2.47 7.78 17.52
CA GLY A 50 1.48 8.68 16.94
C GLY A 50 1.28 9.96 17.74
N VAL A 51 1.22 9.87 19.07
CA VAL A 51 1.10 11.03 19.97
C VAL A 51 2.34 11.92 19.87
N ILE A 52 3.55 11.34 19.84
CA ILE A 52 4.80 12.11 19.66
C ILE A 52 4.78 12.85 18.32
N ALA A 53 4.38 12.18 17.23
CA ALA A 53 4.26 12.80 15.92
C ALA A 53 3.22 13.94 15.92
N LEU A 54 2.06 13.74 16.55
CA LEU A 54 1.02 14.76 16.69
C LEU A 54 1.51 15.98 17.45
N ILE A 55 2.21 15.79 18.58
CA ILE A 55 2.82 16.88 19.35
C ILE A 55 3.82 17.66 18.47
N GLY A 56 4.64 16.94 17.70
CA GLY A 56 5.57 17.56 16.75
C GLY A 56 4.84 18.42 15.71
N LEU A 57 3.75 17.92 15.14
CA LEU A 57 2.93 18.69 14.19
C LEU A 57 2.34 19.94 14.85
N ILE A 58 1.70 19.82 16.01
CA ILE A 58 1.11 20.97 16.71
C ILE A 58 2.16 22.03 17.03
N ARG A 59 3.38 21.62 17.40
CA ARG A 59 4.41 22.54 17.87
C ARG A 59 5.23 23.21 16.77
N TYR A 60 5.45 22.50 15.65
CA TYR A 60 6.38 22.93 14.59
C TYR A 60 5.69 23.23 13.25
N LEU A 61 4.45 22.81 13.04
CA LEU A 61 3.73 23.12 11.82
C LEU A 61 3.23 24.58 11.86
N PRO A 62 3.68 25.46 10.95
CA PRO A 62 3.25 26.85 10.95
C PRO A 62 1.79 26.97 10.50
N THR A 63 0.94 27.55 11.36
CA THR A 63 -0.50 27.77 11.09
C THR A 63 -0.78 28.85 10.03
N ASN A 64 0.14 29.80 9.86
CA ASN A 64 -0.08 30.97 9.01
C ASN A 64 0.30 30.71 7.56
N ARG A 65 -0.46 29.85 6.90
CA ARG A 65 -0.38 29.69 5.45
C ARG A 65 -1.56 30.37 4.80
N ASN A 66 -1.26 31.26 3.87
CA ASN A 66 -2.16 31.55 2.76
C ASN A 66 -2.24 30.27 1.91
N GLU A 67 -2.91 29.24 2.45
CA GLU A 67 -3.39 28.15 1.63
C GLU A 67 -4.51 28.76 0.79
N GLU A 68 -4.48 28.55 -0.52
CA GLU A 68 -5.67 28.78 -1.33
C GLU A 68 -6.82 28.07 -0.61
N LYS A 69 -7.93 28.79 -0.37
CA LYS A 69 -9.11 28.21 0.24
C LYS A 69 -9.46 26.97 -0.59
N LEU A 70 -9.23 25.80 0.00
CA LEU A 70 -9.62 24.53 -0.57
C LEU A 70 -11.11 24.59 -0.88
N ASP A 71 -11.44 24.64 -2.17
CA ASP A 71 -12.82 24.53 -2.58
C ASP A 71 -13.23 23.07 -2.48
N MET A 72 -13.76 22.71 -1.31
CA MET A 72 -14.27 21.37 -1.03
C MET A 72 -15.28 20.92 -2.09
N ARG A 73 -16.00 21.85 -2.74
CA ARG A 73 -16.94 21.52 -3.82
C ARG A 73 -16.21 21.16 -5.11
N ALA A 74 -15.09 21.80 -5.41
CA ALA A 74 -14.25 21.45 -6.56
C ALA A 74 -13.58 20.06 -6.37
N GLU A 75 -13.09 19.76 -5.17
CA GLU A 75 -12.55 18.43 -4.83
C GLU A 75 -13.62 17.33 -4.90
N LEU A 76 -14.80 17.56 -4.34
CA LEU A 76 -15.93 16.63 -4.47
C LEU A 76 -16.44 16.52 -5.92
N ALA A 77 -16.32 17.59 -6.71
CA ALA A 77 -16.64 17.55 -8.13
C ALA A 77 -15.60 16.76 -8.93
N ALA A 78 -14.33 16.76 -8.52
CA ALA A 78 -13.31 15.90 -9.12
C ALA A 78 -13.70 14.42 -8.98
N LEU A 79 -14.27 14.02 -7.84
CA LEU A 79 -14.78 12.65 -7.63
C LEU A 79 -15.98 12.27 -8.52
N LYS A 80 -16.60 13.20 -9.26
CA LYS A 80 -17.73 12.86 -10.16
C LYS A 80 -17.30 12.19 -11.46
N GLY A 81 -15.99 12.17 -11.76
CA GLY A 81 -15.48 11.53 -12.97
C GLY A 81 -15.60 10.02 -12.92
N ALA A 82 -16.29 9.42 -13.91
CA ALA A 82 -16.41 7.96 -14.04
C ALA A 82 -15.03 7.26 -14.11
N GLY A 83 -14.02 7.92 -14.69
CA GLY A 83 -12.65 7.40 -14.74
C GLY A 83 -11.98 7.24 -13.38
N ILE A 84 -12.29 8.10 -12.41
CA ILE A 84 -11.74 8.00 -11.04
C ILE A 84 -12.36 6.79 -10.33
N TRP A 85 -13.68 6.64 -10.40
CA TRP A 85 -14.35 5.47 -9.84
C TRP A 85 -13.92 4.16 -10.48
N LEU A 86 -13.67 4.16 -11.79
CA LEU A 86 -13.13 3.00 -12.49
C LEU A 86 -11.73 2.64 -11.96
N SER A 87 -10.84 3.63 -11.84
CA SER A 87 -9.49 3.42 -11.30
C SER A 87 -9.49 2.95 -9.84
N LEU A 88 -10.34 3.56 -9.00
CA LEU A 88 -10.51 3.16 -7.60
C LEU A 88 -11.06 1.74 -7.48
N THR A 89 -12.08 1.40 -8.27
CA THR A 89 -12.70 0.07 -8.25
C THR A 89 -11.74 -0.99 -8.78
N MET A 90 -11.02 -0.73 -9.86
CA MET A 90 -9.96 -1.63 -10.35
C MET A 90 -8.92 -1.88 -9.27
N THR A 91 -8.43 -0.83 -8.61
CA THR A 91 -7.42 -0.94 -7.54
C THR A 91 -7.95 -1.74 -6.35
N ALA A 92 -9.19 -1.49 -5.95
CA ALA A 92 -9.86 -2.18 -4.84
C ALA A 92 -10.08 -3.67 -5.15
N LEU A 93 -10.63 -4.00 -6.33
CA LEU A 93 -10.89 -5.37 -6.76
C LEU A 93 -9.59 -6.16 -6.96
N PHE A 94 -8.56 -5.53 -7.52
CA PHE A 94 -7.22 -6.11 -7.63
C PHE A 94 -6.67 -6.46 -6.24
N SER A 95 -6.73 -5.50 -5.32
CA SER A 95 -6.24 -5.71 -3.95
C SER A 95 -7.03 -6.80 -3.24
N ALA A 96 -8.36 -6.77 -3.31
CA ALA A 96 -9.22 -7.78 -2.69
C ALA A 96 -8.94 -9.19 -3.24
N SER A 97 -8.80 -9.33 -4.56
CA SER A 97 -8.44 -10.60 -5.20
C SER A 97 -7.08 -11.11 -4.72
N MET A 98 -6.06 -10.24 -4.67
CA MET A 98 -4.72 -10.59 -4.22
C MET A 98 -4.68 -11.01 -2.75
N PHE A 99 -5.34 -10.27 -1.86
CA PHE A 99 -5.44 -10.62 -0.45
C PHE A 99 -6.17 -11.95 -0.26
N THR A 100 -7.26 -12.18 -0.98
CA THR A 100 -8.03 -13.44 -0.91
C THR A 100 -7.17 -14.61 -1.37
N LEU A 101 -6.47 -14.47 -2.50
CA LEU A 101 -5.57 -15.49 -3.03
C LEU A 101 -4.49 -15.86 -2.01
N PHE A 102 -3.74 -14.89 -1.49
CA PHE A 102 -2.64 -15.18 -0.56
C PHE A 102 -3.12 -15.71 0.79
N THR A 103 -4.32 -15.32 1.23
CA THR A 103 -4.88 -15.79 2.51
C THR A 103 -5.35 -17.24 2.42
N TYR A 104 -5.99 -17.63 1.30
CA TYR A 104 -6.73 -18.89 1.22
C TYR A 104 -6.14 -19.93 0.29
N ILE A 105 -5.14 -19.62 -0.54
CA ILE A 105 -4.65 -20.59 -1.52
C ILE A 105 -4.10 -21.88 -0.89
N ALA A 106 -3.30 -21.78 0.17
CA ALA A 106 -2.72 -22.95 0.83
C ALA A 106 -3.78 -23.85 1.48
N PRO A 107 -4.71 -23.34 2.32
CA PRO A 107 -5.78 -24.16 2.88
C PRO A 107 -6.74 -24.67 1.80
N LEU A 108 -7.03 -23.90 0.73
CA LEU A 108 -7.86 -24.36 -0.37
C LEU A 108 -7.23 -25.55 -1.11
N LEU A 109 -5.93 -25.49 -1.40
CA LEU A 109 -5.22 -26.58 -2.07
C LEU A 109 -5.01 -27.80 -1.15
N GLY A 110 -4.67 -27.57 0.11
CA GLY A 110 -4.40 -28.66 1.06
C GLY A 110 -5.67 -29.32 1.58
N GLU A 111 -6.55 -28.53 2.21
CA GLU A 111 -7.68 -29.02 3.00
C GLU A 111 -8.91 -29.33 2.14
N VAL A 112 -9.14 -28.57 1.06
CA VAL A 112 -10.34 -28.73 0.21
C VAL A 112 -10.08 -29.63 -0.99
N THR A 113 -9.01 -29.38 -1.74
CA THR A 113 -8.71 -30.18 -2.95
C THR A 113 -7.80 -31.38 -2.69
N GLY A 114 -7.21 -31.50 -1.50
CA GLY A 114 -6.40 -32.66 -1.09
C GLY A 114 -5.02 -32.74 -1.74
N VAL A 115 -4.48 -31.62 -2.23
CA VAL A 115 -3.14 -31.57 -2.83
C VAL A 115 -2.08 -31.80 -1.75
N SER A 116 -1.05 -32.58 -2.08
CA SER A 116 0.04 -32.86 -1.15
C SER A 116 0.80 -31.57 -0.76
N PRO A 117 1.45 -31.51 0.42
CA PRO A 117 2.22 -30.34 0.85
C PRO A 117 3.30 -29.90 -0.17
N GLN A 118 3.90 -30.87 -0.86
CA GLN A 118 4.87 -30.60 -1.93
C GLN A 118 4.19 -29.97 -3.15
N GLY A 119 2.99 -30.43 -3.52
CA GLY A 119 2.19 -29.84 -4.59
C GLY A 119 1.77 -28.40 -4.30
N VAL A 120 1.39 -28.09 -3.06
CA VAL A 120 1.12 -26.71 -2.62
C VAL A 120 2.37 -25.84 -2.79
N THR A 121 3.52 -26.33 -2.37
CA THR A 121 4.81 -25.61 -2.48
C THR A 121 5.15 -25.29 -3.94
N TRP A 122 5.02 -26.27 -4.85
CA TRP A 122 5.25 -26.05 -6.29
C TRP A 122 4.25 -25.08 -6.90
N THR A 123 2.99 -25.11 -6.46
CA THR A 123 1.96 -24.20 -6.94
C THR A 123 2.26 -22.75 -6.53
N LEU A 124 2.68 -22.54 -5.28
CA LEU A 124 3.11 -21.23 -4.80
C LEU A 124 4.35 -20.72 -5.56
N LEU A 125 5.30 -21.59 -5.87
CA LEU A 125 6.46 -21.25 -6.72
C LEU A 125 6.02 -20.81 -8.12
N LEU A 126 5.13 -21.55 -8.77
CA LEU A 126 4.59 -21.21 -10.09
C LEU A 126 3.85 -19.86 -10.06
N ILE A 127 3.10 -19.59 -9.00
CA ILE A 127 2.45 -18.29 -8.81
C ILE A 127 3.46 -17.18 -8.65
N GLY A 128 4.52 -17.39 -7.86
CA GLY A 128 5.62 -16.43 -7.72
C GLY A 128 6.30 -16.12 -9.06
N LEU A 129 6.54 -17.14 -9.88
CA LEU A 129 7.07 -16.98 -11.23
C LEU A 129 6.11 -16.22 -12.14
N GLY A 130 4.82 -16.55 -12.11
CA GLY A 130 3.77 -15.87 -12.85
C GLY A 130 3.66 -14.39 -12.48
N LEU A 131 3.69 -14.06 -11.18
CA LEU A 131 3.69 -12.68 -10.68
C LEU A 131 4.94 -11.93 -11.14
N THR A 132 6.11 -12.57 -11.07
CA THR A 132 7.38 -11.95 -11.49
C THR A 132 7.38 -11.65 -12.99
N ALA A 133 7.00 -12.64 -13.81
CA ALA A 133 6.89 -12.47 -15.25
C ALA A 133 5.83 -11.42 -15.61
N GLY A 134 4.67 -11.46 -14.94
CA GLY A 134 3.59 -10.48 -15.11
C GLY A 134 4.04 -9.06 -14.77
N ASN A 135 4.82 -8.86 -13.71
CA ASN A 135 5.35 -7.54 -13.34
C ASN A 135 6.32 -7.01 -14.41
N VAL A 136 7.21 -7.86 -14.94
CA VAL A 136 8.16 -7.47 -16.00
C VAL A 136 7.43 -7.11 -17.30
N ILE A 137 6.49 -7.96 -17.74
CA ILE A 137 5.72 -7.75 -18.96
C ILE A 137 4.81 -6.52 -18.80
N GLY A 138 4.09 -6.44 -17.68
CA GLY A 138 3.17 -5.35 -17.34
C GLY A 138 3.88 -4.01 -17.24
N GLY A 139 5.05 -3.95 -16.60
CA GLY A 139 5.88 -2.74 -16.55
C GLY A 139 6.29 -2.27 -17.95
N LYS A 140 6.77 -3.19 -18.79
CA LYS A 140 7.17 -2.89 -20.17
C LYS A 140 6.00 -2.44 -21.06
N MET A 141 4.80 -2.99 -20.82
CA MET A 141 3.59 -2.56 -21.51
C MET A 141 3.11 -1.18 -21.03
N ALA A 142 3.17 -0.93 -19.72
CA ALA A 142 2.80 0.34 -19.10
C ALA A 142 3.69 1.49 -19.60
N ASP A 143 5.01 1.28 -19.71
CA ASP A 143 5.95 2.26 -20.27
C ASP A 143 5.60 2.69 -21.69
N ARG A 144 4.94 1.82 -22.47
CA ARG A 144 4.49 2.15 -23.83
C ARG A 144 3.16 2.87 -23.84
N ARG A 145 2.13 2.26 -23.23
CA ARG A 145 0.75 2.77 -23.19
C ARG A 145 0.03 2.28 -21.95
N VAL A 146 0.07 3.09 -20.89
CA VAL A 146 -0.62 2.81 -19.61
C VAL A 146 -2.10 2.50 -19.82
N SER A 147 -2.83 3.31 -20.60
CA SER A 147 -4.27 3.16 -20.80
C SER A 147 -4.64 1.84 -21.50
N THR A 148 -3.88 1.44 -22.52
CA THR A 148 -4.10 0.17 -23.24
C THR A 148 -3.75 -1.02 -22.36
N THR A 149 -2.67 -0.92 -21.58
CA THR A 149 -2.23 -1.98 -20.66
C THR A 149 -3.26 -2.24 -19.58
N LEU A 150 -3.82 -1.19 -18.98
CA LEU A 150 -4.86 -1.33 -17.96
C LEU A 150 -6.12 -1.99 -18.52
N ILE A 151 -6.53 -1.68 -19.75
CA ILE A 151 -7.67 -2.35 -20.38
C ILE A 151 -7.37 -3.82 -20.63
N THR A 152 -6.20 -4.18 -21.18
CA THR A 152 -5.86 -5.57 -21.51
C THR A 152 -5.63 -6.47 -20.28
N VAL A 153 -5.19 -5.91 -19.15
CA VAL A 153 -4.93 -6.70 -17.92
C VAL A 153 -6.20 -6.94 -17.12
N PHE A 154 -7.16 -6.01 -17.15
CA PHE A 154 -8.36 -6.05 -16.32
C PHE A 154 -9.67 -6.38 -17.06
N VAL A 155 -9.66 -6.44 -18.40
CA VAL A 155 -10.79 -6.82 -19.27
C VAL A 155 -10.36 -8.00 -20.13
#